data_AF-A0A0N4Y9K6-F1
#
_entry.id   AF-A0A0N4Y9K6-F1
#
_cell.length_a   1.000
_cell.length_b   1.000
_cell.length_c   1.000
_cell.angle_alpha   90.00
_cell.angle_beta   90.00
_cell.angle_gamma   90.00
#
_symmetry.space_group_name_H-M   'P 1'
#
loop_
_entity.id
_entity.type
_entity.pdbx_description
1 polymer ?
#
loop_
_entity_poly.entity_id
_entity_poly.type
_entity_poly.pdbx_seq_one_letter_code
_entity_poly.pdbx_strand_id
1 'polypeptide(L)'
;MTGVDYIIEPIAGREAIQRNFATLPERAKGYSNRRVSLNERFSIIERGYWLKPVSMEPYVSYRNVVLPNKAKGQPGKLLVTFTRDADEEEIIHTGNEVWFK
;
A
#
# COMPACT_ATOMS: atom_id res chain seq x y z
N MET A 1 6.53 7.01 17.04
CA MET A 1 7.25 6.42 15.89
C MET A 1 6.39 5.28 15.39
N THR A 2 5.64 5.50 14.31
CA THR A 2 4.77 4.48 13.69
C THR A 2 5.63 3.62 12.77
N GLY A 3 6.24 2.58 13.33
CA GLY A 3 6.99 1.60 12.55
C GLY A 3 6.05 0.58 11.94
N VAL A 4 6.24 0.26 10.66
CA VAL A 4 5.51 -0.83 9.99
C VAL A 4 6.22 -2.13 10.32
N ASP A 5 5.46 -3.12 10.78
CA ASP A 5 5.94 -4.49 10.92
C ASP A 5 5.76 -5.26 9.63
N TYR A 6 6.69 -6.16 9.31
CA TYR A 6 6.67 -6.97 8.11
C TYR A 6 6.71 -8.47 8.40
N ILE A 7 6.07 -9.25 7.53
CA ILE A 7 6.22 -10.70 7.38
C ILE A 7 6.78 -11.01 5.99
N ILE A 8 7.47 -12.16 5.91
CA ILE A 8 7.98 -12.69 4.65
C ILE A 8 7.22 -13.99 4.35
N GLU A 9 6.51 -14.02 3.23
CA GLU A 9 5.66 -15.15 2.83
C GLU A 9 6.16 -15.81 1.55
N PRO A 10 6.09 -17.13 1.41
CA PRO A 10 6.50 -17.80 0.18
C PRO A 10 5.57 -17.46 -1.01
N ILE A 11 6.17 -17.33 -2.20
CA ILE A 11 5.44 -17.21 -3.47
C ILE A 11 5.19 -18.63 -4.00
N ALA A 12 3.92 -18.98 -4.24
CA ALA A 12 3.56 -20.26 -4.83
C ALA A 12 4.24 -20.46 -6.21
N GLY A 13 4.75 -21.66 -6.47
CA GLY A 13 5.43 -22.00 -7.72
C GLY A 13 6.90 -21.58 -7.77
N ARG A 14 7.49 -21.11 -6.65
CA ARG A 14 8.91 -20.76 -6.53
C ARG A 14 9.69 -21.62 -5.53
N GLU A 15 9.17 -22.80 -5.21
CA GLU A 15 9.70 -23.71 -4.19
C GLU A 15 11.16 -24.10 -4.46
N ALA A 16 11.51 -24.29 -5.75
CA ALA A 16 12.88 -24.63 -6.15
C ALA A 16 13.89 -23.55 -5.74
N ILE A 17 13.53 -22.27 -5.83
CA ILE A 17 14.37 -21.14 -5.44
C ILE A 17 14.39 -21.01 -3.91
N GLN A 18 13.22 -21.16 -3.28
CA GLN A 18 13.04 -21.04 -1.83
C GLN A 18 13.88 -22.04 -1.03
N ARG A 19 14.16 -23.24 -1.58
CA ARG A 19 15.06 -24.23 -0.95
C ARG A 19 16.44 -23.66 -0.63
N ASN A 20 16.95 -22.73 -1.44
CA ASN A 20 18.24 -22.07 -1.21
C ASN A 20 18.17 -20.96 -0.14
N PHE A 21 16.95 -20.56 0.25
CA PHE A 21 16.68 -19.43 1.13
C PHE A 21 15.65 -19.76 2.22
N ALA A 22 15.61 -21.02 2.67
CA ALA A 22 14.57 -21.54 3.55
C ALA A 22 14.40 -20.76 4.88
N THR A 23 15.47 -20.12 5.37
CA THR A 23 15.48 -19.32 6.61
C THR A 23 15.08 -17.86 6.40
N LEU A 24 14.82 -17.42 5.16
CA LEU A 24 14.47 -16.03 4.86
C LEU A 24 13.20 -15.55 5.60
N PRO A 25 12.14 -16.38 5.77
CA PRO A 25 10.95 -15.98 6.53
C PRO A 25 11.24 -15.51 7.97
N GLU A 26 12.23 -16.11 8.63
CA GLU A 26 12.61 -15.78 10.01
C GLU A 26 13.24 -14.38 10.13
N ARG A 27 13.72 -13.83 9.01
CA ARG A 27 14.41 -12.53 8.95
C ARG A 27 13.46 -11.34 8.80
N ALA A 28 12.14 -11.57 8.79
CA ALA A 28 11.14 -10.52 8.59
C ALA A 28 11.27 -9.35 9.60
N LYS A 29 11.63 -9.64 10.86
CA LYS A 29 11.87 -8.63 11.91
C LYS A 29 12.95 -7.61 11.55
N GLY A 30 13.90 -7.95 10.67
CA GLY A 30 14.94 -7.02 10.20
C GLY A 30 14.44 -5.93 9.25
N TYR A 31 13.20 -6.03 8.79
CA TYR A 31 12.54 -5.03 7.94
C TYR A 31 11.55 -4.15 8.71
N SER A 32 11.18 -4.56 9.93
CA SER A 32 10.28 -3.82 10.80
C SER A 32 10.87 -2.51 11.31
N ASN A 33 9.99 -1.56 11.66
CA ASN A 33 10.34 -0.30 12.32
C ASN A 33 11.33 0.59 11.56
N ARG A 34 11.44 0.40 10.23
CA ARG A 34 12.27 1.24 9.37
C ARG A 34 11.69 1.35 7.96
N ARG A 35 12.25 2.29 7.19
CA ARG A 35 11.96 2.40 5.77
C ARG A 35 12.65 1.28 4.99
N VAL A 36 11.86 0.47 4.30
CA VAL A 36 12.37 -0.57 3.38
C VAL A 36 12.54 0.02 1.99
N SER A 37 13.75 -0.11 1.43
CA SER A 37 14.08 0.34 0.08
C SER A 37 13.46 -0.57 -0.99
N LEU A 38 13.41 -0.05 -2.21
CA LEU A 38 12.91 -0.80 -3.36
C LEU A 38 13.79 -2.02 -3.68
N ASN A 39 15.12 -1.88 -3.57
CA ASN A 39 16.06 -2.98 -3.80
C ASN A 39 15.87 -4.11 -2.81
N GLU A 40 15.60 -3.80 -1.54
CA GLU A 40 15.30 -4.82 -0.53
C GLU A 40 14.02 -5.59 -0.88
N ARG A 41 12.98 -4.91 -1.37
CA ARG A 41 11.74 -5.56 -1.82
C ARG A 41 12.00 -6.49 -3.01
N PHE A 42 12.71 -6.03 -4.02
CA PHE A 42 13.07 -6.86 -5.18
C PHE A 42 13.92 -8.06 -4.79
N SER A 43 14.90 -7.86 -3.91
CA SER A 43 15.74 -8.91 -3.35
C SER A 43 14.92 -10.04 -2.69
N ILE A 44 13.84 -9.72 -1.98
CA ILE A 44 12.96 -10.74 -1.37
C ILE A 44 12.18 -11.51 -2.45
N ILE A 45 11.68 -10.81 -3.47
CA ILE A 45 10.91 -11.40 -4.60
C ILE A 45 11.76 -12.33 -5.46
N GLU A 46 13.01 -11.96 -5.76
CA GLU A 46 13.95 -12.78 -6.51
C GLU A 46 14.23 -14.12 -5.82
N ARG A 47 14.19 -14.13 -4.48
CA ARG A 47 14.36 -15.34 -3.65
C ARG A 47 13.08 -16.17 -3.51
N GLY A 48 11.98 -15.74 -4.13
CA GLY A 48 10.72 -16.45 -4.16
C GLY A 48 9.81 -16.14 -2.98
N TYR A 49 9.93 -14.97 -2.35
CA TYR A 49 9.10 -14.55 -1.22
C TYR A 49 8.48 -13.16 -1.44
N TRP A 50 7.39 -12.86 -0.74
CA TRP A 50 6.80 -11.54 -0.60
C TRP A 50 7.21 -10.91 0.73
N LEU A 51 7.41 -9.59 0.76
CA LEU A 51 7.52 -8.81 2.01
C LEU A 51 6.20 -8.05 2.22
N LYS A 52 5.36 -8.53 3.14
CA LYS A 52 4.03 -7.95 3.41
C LYS A 52 4.01 -7.19 4.74
N PRO A 53 3.38 -6.00 4.82
CA PRO A 53 3.17 -5.32 6.09
C PRO A 53 2.09 -6.03 6.92
N VAL A 54 2.31 -6.21 8.23
CA VAL A 54 1.43 -6.96 9.16
C VAL A 54 0.37 -6.05 9.80
N SER A 55 0.69 -4.78 9.98
CA SER A 55 -0.24 -3.78 10.48
C SER A 55 0.23 -2.40 10.05
N MET A 56 -0.67 -1.67 9.40
CA MET A 56 -0.61 -0.23 9.33
C MET A 56 -1.74 0.25 10.25
N GLU A 57 -1.49 1.27 11.09
CA GLU A 57 -2.59 2.15 11.44
C GLU A 57 -3.23 2.61 10.12
N PRO A 58 -4.57 2.63 10.00
CA PRO A 58 -5.23 2.92 8.74
C PRO A 58 -4.66 4.18 8.10
N TYR A 59 -3.92 3.98 7.00
CA TYR A 59 -3.32 5.10 6.28
C TYR A 59 -4.39 5.72 5.41
N VAL A 60 -4.90 6.88 5.84
CA VAL A 60 -5.80 7.69 5.02
C VAL A 60 -4.98 8.32 3.90
N SER A 61 -5.24 7.88 2.67
CA SER A 61 -4.61 8.46 1.49
C SER A 61 -5.54 9.52 0.90
N TYR A 62 -5.09 10.78 0.91
CA TYR A 62 -5.82 11.87 0.28
C TYR A 62 -5.34 12.01 -1.17
N ARG A 63 -6.25 11.82 -2.13
CA ARG A 63 -5.95 12.10 -3.54
C ARG A 63 -6.84 13.24 -4.03
N ASN A 64 -6.21 14.35 -4.39
CA ASN A 64 -6.90 15.43 -5.10
C ASN A 64 -7.18 14.98 -6.54
N VAL A 65 -8.46 14.89 -6.93
CA VAL A 65 -8.84 14.59 -8.32
C VAL A 65 -9.53 15.83 -8.88
N VAL A 66 -8.90 16.48 -9.86
CA VAL A 66 -9.53 17.58 -10.61
C VAL A 66 -10.35 16.95 -11.73
N LEU A 67 -11.68 17.07 -11.65
CA LEU A 67 -12.57 16.60 -12.72
C LEU A 67 -12.98 17.80 -13.59
N PRO A 68 -12.88 17.71 -14.92
CA PRO A 68 -13.37 18.76 -15.80
C PRO A 68 -14.90 18.83 -15.73
N ASN A 69 -15.45 19.97 -15.31
CA ASN A 69 -16.89 20.20 -15.31
C ASN A 69 -17.35 20.58 -16.73
N LYS A 70 -18.04 19.65 -17.41
CA LYS A 70 -18.52 19.84 -18.79
C LYS A 70 -19.63 20.89 -18.93
N ALA A 71 -20.28 21.31 -17.84
CA ALA A 71 -21.43 22.21 -17.90
C ALA A 71 -21.10 23.71 -17.76
N LYS A 72 -19.89 24.09 -17.32
CA LYS A 72 -19.56 25.50 -17.00
C LYS A 72 -18.17 25.98 -17.43
N GLY A 73 -17.41 25.21 -18.21
CA GLY A 73 -16.12 25.67 -18.75
C GLY A 73 -15.04 25.97 -17.70
N GLN A 74 -15.19 25.50 -16.46
CA GLN A 74 -14.21 25.64 -15.38
C GLN A 74 -13.93 24.28 -14.72
N PRO A 75 -12.67 23.92 -14.41
CA PRO A 75 -12.36 22.67 -13.73
C PRO A 75 -12.79 22.76 -12.26
N GLY A 76 -13.79 21.97 -11.87
CA GLY A 76 -14.14 21.79 -10.46
C GLY A 76 -13.07 20.94 -9.77
N LYS A 77 -12.70 21.30 -8.53
CA LYS A 77 -11.79 20.50 -7.72
C LYS A 77 -12.61 19.64 -6.77
N LEU A 78 -12.65 18.32 -7.00
CA LEU A 78 -13.26 17.37 -6.09
C LEU A 78 -12.16 16.79 -5.19
N LEU A 79 -12.25 17.01 -3.89
CA LEU A 79 -11.38 16.33 -2.93
C LEU A 79 -12.03 14.98 -2.61
N VAL A 80 -11.41 13.89 -3.05
CA VAL A 80 -11.88 12.53 -2.74
C VAL A 80 -10.98 11.94 -1.66
N THR A 81 -11.59 11.59 -0.54
CA THR A 81 -10.92 10.93 0.59
C THR A 81 -11.13 9.42 0.45
N PHE A 82 -10.04 8.65 0.48
CA PHE A 82 -10.11 7.20 0.50
C PHE A 82 -9.58 6.70 1.85
N THR A 83 -10.44 6.09 2.65
CA THR A 83 -10.07 5.37 3.88
C THR A 83 -10.03 3.88 3.55
N ARG A 84 -8.83 3.30 3.48
CA ARG A 84 -8.66 1.88 3.14
C ARG A 84 -8.71 1.04 4.41
N ASP A 85 -9.93 0.76 4.86
CA ASP A 85 -10.23 -0.24 5.91
C ASP A 85 -11.30 -1.25 5.48
N ALA A 86 -11.45 -1.46 4.16
CA ALA A 86 -12.26 -2.52 3.64
C ALA A 86 -11.39 -3.42 2.77
N ASP A 87 -11.49 -4.73 3.02
CA ASP A 87 -11.41 -5.73 1.95
C ASP A 87 -11.98 -5.13 0.66
N GLU A 88 -11.31 -5.35 -0.47
CA GLU A 88 -11.26 -4.53 -1.69
C GLU A 88 -12.57 -4.12 -2.42
N GLU A 89 -13.73 -4.07 -1.76
CA GLU A 89 -15.04 -3.81 -2.36
C GLU A 89 -15.83 -2.60 -1.84
N GLU A 90 -15.36 -1.82 -0.86
CA GLU A 90 -16.16 -0.69 -0.34
C GLU A 90 -15.55 0.69 -0.65
N ILE A 91 -16.05 1.34 -1.70
CA ILE A 91 -15.87 2.79 -1.92
C ILE A 91 -16.78 3.51 -0.92
N ILE A 92 -16.25 3.87 0.25
CA ILE A 92 -16.99 4.68 1.22
C ILE A 92 -16.99 6.14 0.75
N HIS A 93 -18.11 6.54 0.13
CA HIS A 93 -18.41 7.94 -0.18
C HIS A 93 -18.55 8.73 1.13
N THR A 94 -17.97 9.94 1.22
CA THR A 94 -18.51 11.02 2.08
C THR A 94 -17.86 12.37 1.75
N GLY A 95 -18.69 13.42 1.71
CA GLY A 95 -18.46 14.65 0.97
C GLY A 95 -17.86 15.81 1.74
N ASN A 96 -17.45 16.83 0.98
CA ASN A 96 -17.91 18.22 1.14
C ASN A 96 -17.51 19.00 -0.12
N GLU A 97 -18.50 19.47 -0.87
CA GLU A 97 -18.29 20.45 -1.93
C GLU A 97 -17.80 21.76 -1.29
N VAL A 98 -16.52 22.08 -1.42
CA VAL A 98 -16.01 23.41 -1.07
C VAL A 98 -15.94 24.24 -2.34
N TRP A 99 -16.97 25.06 -2.54
CA TRP A 99 -17.00 26.10 -3.56
C TRP A 99 -16.16 27.28 -3.08
N PHE A 100 -15.02 27.54 -3.72
CA PHE A 100 -14.34 28.83 -3.58
C PHE A 100 -14.93 29.80 -4.61
N LYS A 101 -15.43 30.94 -4.12
CA LYS A 101 -16.01 32.04 -4.92
C LYS A 101 -14.97 32.71 -5.82
#